data_AF-A0A839Q239-F1
#
_entry.id   AF-A0A839Q239-F1
#
_cell.length_a   1.000
_cell.length_b   1.000
_cell.length_c   1.000
_cell.angle_alpha   90.00
_cell.angle_beta   90.00
_cell.angle_gamma   90.00
#
_symmetry.space_group_name_H-M   'P 1'
#
loop_
_entity.id
_entity.type
_entity.pdbx_description
1 polymer ?
#
loop_
_entity_poly.entity_id
_entity_poly.type
_entity_poly.pdbx_seq_one_letter_code
_entity_poly.pdbx_strand_id
1 'polypeptide(L)' 'MRSYRRDHFPTTTVYGPTDYAGLRLITCGGAYDHRTKSYESNTVVFARLARP' A
#
# COMPACT_ATOMS: atom_id res chain seq x y z
N MET A 1 -9.03 -1.78 -1.60
CA MET A 1 -7.62 -2.13 -1.32
C MET A 1 -6.91 -2.46 -2.63
N ARG A 2 -5.60 -2.30 -2.70
CA ARG A 2 -4.77 -2.70 -3.84
C ARG A 2 -3.50 -3.36 -3.34
N SER A 3 -2.96 -4.32 -4.08
CA SER A 3 -1.65 -4.94 -3.80
C SER A 3 -0.66 -4.52 -4.86
N TYR A 4 0.55 -4.18 -4.44
CA TYR A 4 1.64 -3.76 -5.32
C TYR A 4 2.88 -4.57 -5.02
N ARG A 5 3.50 -5.12 -6.06
CA ARG A 5 4.82 -5.74 -5.96
C ARG A 5 5.82 -4.75 -5.39
N ARG A 6 6.72 -5.23 -4.53
CA ARG A 6 7.74 -4.39 -3.89
C ARG A 6 8.71 -3.76 -4.90
N ASP A 7 9.05 -4.50 -5.96
CA ASP A 7 9.95 -4.04 -7.03
C ASP A 7 9.31 -3.05 -8.02
N HIS A 8 7.98 -2.92 -7.98
CA HIS A 8 7.22 -2.00 -8.81
C HIS A 8 6.19 -1.23 -7.97
N PHE A 9 6.64 -0.74 -6.81
CA PHE A 9 5.78 -0.03 -5.87
C PHE A 9 5.47 1.38 -6.37
N PRO A 10 4.20 1.78 -6.52
CA PRO A 10 3.84 3.09 -7.07
C PRO A 10 3.92 4.18 -6.00
N THR A 11 5.15 4.61 -5.69
CA THR A 11 5.47 5.61 -4.65
C THR A 11 4.61 6.86 -4.76
N THR A 12 4.47 7.45 -5.95
CA THR A 12 3.68 8.68 -6.12
C THR A 12 2.20 8.47 -5.84
N THR A 13 1.61 7.33 -6.24
CA THR A 13 0.20 7.04 -5.95
C THR A 13 -0.05 6.79 -4.47
N VAL A 14 0.90 6.14 -3.77
CA VAL A 14 0.72 5.75 -2.37
C VAL A 14 1.13 6.86 -1.40
N TYR A 15 2.20 7.59 -1.67
CA TYR A 15 2.75 8.61 -0.77
C TYR A 15 2.55 10.05 -1.28
N GLY A 16 2.12 10.23 -2.53
CA GLY A 16 1.87 11.56 -3.07
C GLY A 16 0.74 12.30 -2.36
N PRO A 17 0.67 13.63 -2.52
CA PRO A 17 -0.34 14.45 -1.86
C PRO A 17 -1.76 14.04 -2.25
N THR A 18 -2.71 14.43 -1.42
CA THR A 18 -4.15 14.26 -1.67
C THR A 18 -4.85 15.58 -1.32
N ASP A 19 -5.87 15.94 -2.07
CA ASP A 19 -6.66 17.18 -1.92
C ASP A 19 -7.88 17.01 -1.00
N TYR A 20 -7.95 15.87 -0.30
CA TYR A 20 -9.03 15.52 0.61
C TYR A 20 -8.49 14.86 1.89
N ALA A 21 -9.30 14.83 2.95
CA ALA A 21 -9.01 14.09 4.18
C ALA A 21 -8.99 12.57 3.90
N GLY A 22 -7.80 12.02 3.66
CA GLY A 22 -7.58 10.63 3.29
C GLY A 22 -6.66 9.90 4.27
N LEU A 23 -6.87 8.60 4.40
CA LEU A 23 -5.98 7.69 5.13
C LEU A 23 -5.50 6.60 4.17
N ARG A 24 -4.23 6.24 4.27
CA ARG A 24 -3.63 5.12 3.53
C ARG A 24 -2.94 4.20 4.53
N LEU A 25 -3.45 2.99 4.71
CA LEU A 25 -2.81 1.95 5.53
C LEU A 25 -1.99 1.04 4.61
N ILE A 26 -0.73 0.82 4.96
CA ILE A 26 0.25 0.08 4.15
C ILE A 26 0.79 -1.07 5.01
N THR A 27 0.74 -2.30 4.52
CA THR A 27 1.27 -3.48 5.21
C THR A 27 2.03 -4.39 4.24
N CYS A 28 2.89 -5.25 4.78
CA CYS A 28 3.47 -6.35 4.00
C CYS A 28 2.35 -7.29 3.51
N GLY A 29 2.52 -7.83 2.31
CA GLY A 29 1.56 -8.77 1.72
C GLY A 29 2.16 -9.57 0.55
N GLY A 30 1.33 -10.39 -0.08
CA GLY A 30 1.78 -11.35 -1.09
C GLY A 30 2.50 -12.56 -0.46
N ALA A 31 3.15 -13.35 -1.30
CA ALA A 31 3.91 -14.51 -0.84
C ALA A 31 5.14 -14.08 -0.02
N TYR A 32 5.49 -14.90 0.97
CA TYR A 32 6.75 -14.76 1.69
C TYR A 32 7.86 -15.52 0.94
N ASP A 33 8.85 -14.79 0.44
CA ASP A 33 10.05 -15.38 -0.14
C ASP A 33 11.02 -15.75 0.99
N HIS A 34 11.21 -17.05 1.22
CA HIS A 34 12.11 -17.59 2.25
C HIS A 34 13.60 -17.34 1.95
N ARG A 35 13.98 -17.20 0.67
CA ARG A 35 15.37 -16.94 0.28
C ARG A 35 15.77 -15.52 0.66
N THR A 36 14.91 -14.54 0.39
CA THR A 36 15.12 -13.14 0.76
C THR A 36 14.57 -12.78 2.15
N LYS A 37 13.89 -13.73 2.81
CA LYS A 37 13.22 -13.59 4.10
C LYS A 37 12.24 -12.43 4.14
N SER A 38 11.45 -12.25 3.07
CA SER A 38 10.64 -11.05 2.92
C SER A 38 9.38 -11.25 2.09
N TYR A 39 8.34 -10.44 2.34
CA TYR A 39 7.11 -10.43 1.56
C TYR A 39 7.27 -9.73 0.20
N GLU A 40 6.80 -10.33 -0.88
CA GLU A 40 7.03 -9.81 -2.24
C GLU A 40 6.22 -8.55 -2.58
N SER A 41 5.20 -8.20 -1.79
CA SER A 41 4.28 -7.11 -2.08
C SER A 41 3.93 -6.29 -0.84
N ASN A 42 3.31 -5.14 -1.09
CA ASN A 42 2.63 -4.34 -0.09
C ASN A 42 1.14 -4.30 -0.41
N THR A 43 0.30 -4.46 0.61
CA THR A 43 -1.15 -4.22 0.51
C THR A 43 -1.42 -2.80 1.00
N VAL A 44 -2.16 -2.03 0.20
CA VAL A 44 -2.53 -0.65 0.50
C VAL A 44 -4.05 -0.52 0.55
N VAL A 45 -4.55 -0.07 1.69
CA VAL A 45 -5.96 0.30 1.87
C VAL A 45 -6.05 1.82 1.80
N PHE A 46 -6.85 2.31 0.86
CA PHE A 46 -7.17 3.73 0.73
C PHE A 46 -8.53 3.97 1.37
N ALA A 47 -8.61 5.00 2.19
CA ALA A 47 -9.83 5.47 2.81
C ALA A 47 -9.96 6.98 2.64
N ARG A 48 -11.20 7.46 2.63
CA ARG A 48 -11.59 8.87 2.63
C ARG A 48 -12.50 9.11 3.82
N LEU A 49 -12.37 10.26 4.47
CA LEU A 49 -13.27 10.66 5.54
C LEU A 49 -14.72 10.62 5.04
N ALA A 50 -15.52 9.73 5.62
CA ALA A 50 -16.96 9.72 5.42
C ALA A 50 -17.59 10.77 6.35
N ARG A 51 -18.66 11.42 5.88
CA ARG A 51 -19.48 12.22 6.80
C ARG A 51 -20.14 11.26 7.81
N PRO A 52 -20.34 11.70 9.06
CA PRO A 52 -21.09 10.94 10.04
C PRO A 52 -22.49 10.58 9.55
#